data_AF-A0A176XDU5-F1
#
_entry.id   AF-A0A176XDU5-F1
#
_cell.length_a   1.000
_cell.length_b   1.000
_cell.length_c   1.000
_cell.angle_alpha   90.00
_cell.angle_beta   90.00
_cell.angle_gamma   90.00
#
_symmetry.space_group_name_H-M   'P 1'
#
loop_
_entity.id
_entity.type
_entity.pdbx_description
1 polymer ?
#
loop_
_entity_poly.entity_id
_entity_poly.type
_entity_poly.pdbx_seq_one_letter_code
_entity_poly.pdbx_strand_id
1 'polypeptide(L)'
;MIANDNNPVARTKDYTWSLEFVAHYLMAPGCRVVLDERQFEVLKAYLAHIDAIGEHTNFQLEMCVDYRDHATSAGHSVAWDNDGNPFEDDLIGTIMEQMVQSLGFTGGSIIREGYLIDLADIDQQIAEIRARVAARHNV
;
A
#
# COMPACT_ATOMS: atom_id res chain seq x y z
N MET A 1 11.66 20.00 -5.33
CA MET A 1 11.94 20.21 -3.89
C MET A 1 11.84 18.84 -3.25
N ILE A 2 12.98 18.22 -2.96
CA ILE A 2 13.06 16.85 -2.45
C ILE A 2 13.01 16.97 -0.93
N ALA A 3 11.84 16.71 -0.33
CA ALA A 3 11.74 16.57 1.12
C ALA A 3 12.34 15.22 1.52
N ASN A 4 13.68 15.18 1.60
CA ASN A 4 14.40 14.20 2.39
C ASN A 4 14.61 14.81 3.78
N ASP A 5 13.50 15.13 4.44
CA ASP A 5 13.52 15.70 5.77
C ASP A 5 13.58 14.52 6.73
N ASN A 6 14.76 13.93 6.88
CA ASN A 6 15.13 13.02 7.97
C ASN A 6 15.05 13.74 9.33
N ASN A 7 13.91 14.37 9.60
CA ASN A 7 13.57 15.01 10.82
C ASN A 7 13.28 13.89 11.82
N PRO A 8 14.13 13.69 12.85
CA PRO A 8 13.96 12.60 13.81
C PRO A 8 12.69 12.74 14.66
N VAL A 9 12.02 13.90 14.57
CA VAL A 9 10.77 14.22 15.29
C VAL A 9 9.54 14.14 14.37
N ALA A 10 9.71 13.95 13.05
CA ALA A 10 8.58 13.73 12.16
C ALA A 10 7.93 12.37 12.46
N ARG A 11 6.61 12.30 12.30
CA ARG A 11 5.86 11.05 12.49
C ARG A 11 6.16 10.09 11.33
N THR A 12 6.29 10.61 10.11
CA THR A 12 6.70 9.81 8.94
C THR A 12 8.21 9.86 8.70
N LYS A 13 8.73 8.80 8.10
CA LYS A 13 10.12 8.64 7.66
C LYS A 13 10.13 8.16 6.21
N ASP A 14 11.22 8.44 5.50
CA ASP A 14 11.45 7.88 4.18
C ASP A 14 11.91 6.42 4.31
N TYR A 15 11.02 5.49 3.94
CA TYR A 15 11.27 4.05 3.91
C TYR A 15 11.58 3.54 2.50
N THR A 16 11.77 4.41 1.51
CA THR A 16 11.99 4.02 0.12
C THR A 16 13.14 3.01 -0.02
N TRP A 17 14.30 3.33 0.57
CA TRP A 17 15.47 2.43 0.54
C TRP A 17 15.25 1.14 1.34
N SER A 18 14.51 1.22 2.44
CA SER A 18 14.18 0.04 3.24
C SER A 18 13.27 -0.91 2.47
N LEU A 19 12.29 -0.37 1.73
CA LEU A 19 11.43 -1.19 0.87
C LEU A 19 12.21 -1.74 -0.32
N GLU A 20 13.05 -0.93 -0.96
CA GLU A 20 13.89 -1.36 -2.08
C GLU A 20 14.76 -2.55 -1.68
N PHE A 21 15.37 -2.52 -0.49
CA PHE A 21 16.18 -3.64 -0.01
C PHE A 21 15.40 -4.96 0.11
N VAL A 22 14.13 -4.92 0.51
CA VAL A 22 13.33 -6.14 0.78
C VAL A 22 12.42 -6.56 -0.37
N ALA A 23 12.07 -5.64 -1.27
CA ALA A 23 11.03 -5.83 -2.26
C ALA A 23 11.27 -5.00 -3.55
N HIS A 24 12.53 -4.81 -3.99
CA HIS A 24 12.85 -3.98 -5.17
C HIS A 24 12.03 -4.32 -6.41
N TYR A 25 11.66 -5.59 -6.61
CA TYR A 25 11.00 -6.07 -7.82
C TYR A 25 9.52 -5.69 -7.87
N LEU A 26 8.96 -5.29 -6.73
CA LEU A 26 7.61 -4.74 -6.60
C LEU A 26 7.60 -3.21 -6.67
N MET A 27 8.74 -2.55 -6.92
CA MET A 27 8.85 -1.09 -6.92
C MET A 27 9.15 -0.54 -8.31
N ALA A 28 8.31 0.38 -8.76
CA ALA A 28 8.54 1.12 -9.99
C ALA A 28 9.81 2.00 -9.88
N PRO A 29 10.49 2.30 -11.00
CA PRO A 29 11.54 3.29 -11.02
C PRO A 29 11.05 4.64 -10.47
N GLY A 30 11.75 5.17 -9.46
CA GLY A 30 11.37 6.42 -8.80
C GLY A 30 10.26 6.29 -7.75
N CYS A 31 9.91 5.06 -7.35
CA CYS A 31 8.97 4.82 -6.27
C CYS A 31 9.38 5.57 -4.99
N ARG A 32 8.38 6.11 -4.28
CA ARG A 32 8.60 6.84 -3.03
C ARG A 32 7.69 6.31 -1.93
N VAL A 33 8.29 5.98 -0.79
CA VAL A 33 7.59 5.47 0.39
C VAL A 33 7.93 6.33 1.60
N VAL A 34 6.94 7.11 2.07
CA VAL A 34 7.10 7.99 3.24
C VAL A 34 5.94 7.75 4.18
N LEU A 35 6.21 7.03 5.25
CA LEU A 35 5.20 6.47 6.17
C LEU A 35 5.72 6.51 7.60
N ASP A 36 4.85 6.38 8.60
CA ASP A 36 5.30 5.99 9.94
C ASP A 36 5.67 4.50 9.99
N GLU A 37 6.32 4.09 11.08
CA GLU A 37 6.84 2.72 11.24
C GLU A 37 5.74 1.65 11.18
N ARG A 38 4.58 1.89 11.81
CA ARG A 38 3.50 0.89 11.80
C ARG A 38 2.82 0.82 10.44
N GLN A 39 2.65 1.96 9.77
CA GLN A 39 2.18 2.02 8.40
C GLN A 39 3.09 1.24 7.45
N PHE A 40 4.42 1.35 7.65
CA PHE A 40 5.38 0.60 6.83
C PHE A 40 5.27 -0.91 7.02
N GLU A 41 5.06 -1.40 8.25
CA GLU A 41 4.81 -2.83 8.48
C GLU A 41 3.52 -3.31 7.80
N VAL A 42 2.45 -2.51 7.83
CA VAL A 42 1.20 -2.83 7.12
C VAL A 42 1.44 -2.87 5.61
N LEU A 43 2.12 -1.88 5.03
CA LEU A 43 2.47 -1.88 3.59
C LEU A 43 3.20 -3.16 3.19
N LYS A 44 4.23 -3.57 3.94
CA LYS A 44 4.98 -4.80 3.64
C LYS A 44 4.10 -6.05 3.68
N ALA A 45 3.22 -6.16 4.67
CA ALA A 45 2.32 -7.30 4.78
C ALA A 45 1.39 -7.41 3.56
N TYR A 46 0.80 -6.29 3.14
CA TYR A 46 -0.03 -6.24 1.94
C TYR A 46 0.76 -6.56 0.66
N LEU A 47 1.96 -6.01 0.50
CA LEU A 47 2.83 -6.30 -0.65
C LEU A 47 3.22 -7.79 -0.72
N ALA A 48 3.47 -8.44 0.42
CA ALA A 48 3.74 -9.88 0.45
C ALA A 48 2.54 -10.71 -0.05
N HIS A 49 1.30 -10.28 0.22
CA HIS A 49 0.11 -10.94 -0.31
C HIS A 49 -0.10 -10.69 -1.81
N ILE A 50 0.31 -9.52 -2.32
CA ILE A 50 0.27 -9.20 -3.75
C ILE A 50 1.31 -10.02 -4.49
N ASP A 51 2.54 -10.10 -3.99
CA ASP A 51 3.60 -10.94 -4.54
C ASP A 51 3.17 -12.40 -4.67
N ALA A 52 2.48 -12.93 -3.66
CA ALA A 52 1.94 -14.29 -3.65
C ALA A 52 0.82 -14.55 -4.68
N ILE A 53 0.30 -13.53 -5.40
CA ILE A 53 -0.67 -13.74 -6.48
C ILE A 53 0.00 -14.36 -7.71
N GLY A 54 1.22 -13.94 -8.04
CA GLY A 54 2.01 -14.51 -9.12
C GLY A 54 2.85 -13.49 -9.89
N GLU A 55 3.92 -13.98 -10.51
CA GLU A 55 4.90 -13.17 -11.24
C GLU A 55 4.34 -12.52 -12.53
N HIS A 56 3.24 -13.03 -13.07
CA HIS A 56 2.62 -12.53 -14.30
C HIS A 56 1.79 -11.26 -14.12
N THR A 57 1.63 -10.78 -12.89
CA THR A 57 0.83 -9.60 -12.57
C THR A 57 1.51 -8.30 -12.95
N ASN A 58 2.83 -8.30 -13.21
CA ASN A 58 3.65 -7.11 -13.46
C ASN A 58 3.41 -5.99 -12.43
N PHE A 59 3.10 -6.34 -11.17
CA PHE A 59 2.80 -5.36 -10.15
C PHE A 59 4.00 -4.44 -9.88
N GLN A 60 3.75 -3.13 -9.83
CA GLN A 60 4.74 -2.11 -9.52
C GLN A 60 4.11 -1.04 -8.62
N LEU A 61 4.62 -0.89 -7.39
CA LEU A 61 4.28 0.24 -6.53
C LEU A 61 5.02 1.49 -7.03
N GLU A 62 4.29 2.57 -7.27
CA GLU A 62 4.85 3.84 -7.74
C GLU A 62 4.96 4.88 -6.62
N MET A 63 4.05 4.84 -5.63
CA MET A 63 4.06 5.76 -4.51
C MET A 63 3.27 5.21 -3.32
N CYS A 64 3.75 5.44 -2.11
CA CYS A 64 2.97 5.28 -0.88
C CYS A 64 3.42 6.30 0.17
N VAL A 65 2.76 7.45 0.18
CA VAL A 65 3.16 8.61 0.98
C VAL A 65 2.02 9.09 1.85
N ASP A 66 2.29 9.24 3.13
CA ASP A 66 1.43 9.92 4.08
C ASP A 66 1.87 11.38 4.24
N TYR A 67 0.97 12.28 3.89
CA TYR A 67 1.26 13.71 3.83
C TYR A 67 0.84 14.48 5.07
N ARG A 68 0.32 13.82 6.12
CA ARG A 68 -0.23 14.52 7.30
C ARG A 68 0.78 15.38 8.06
N ASP A 69 2.07 15.10 7.90
CA ASP A 69 3.14 15.87 8.54
C ASP A 69 3.52 17.14 7.73
N HIS A 70 3.01 17.26 6.51
CA HIS A 70 3.21 18.42 5.66
C HIS A 70 2.07 19.41 5.87
N ALA A 71 2.42 20.62 6.31
CA ALA A 71 1.51 21.69 6.76
C ALA A 71 0.43 22.13 5.75
N THR A 72 0.40 21.59 4.54
CA THR A 72 -0.45 22.03 3.41
C THR A 72 -1.22 20.90 2.72
N SER A 73 -1.08 19.64 3.15
CA SER A 73 -1.66 18.50 2.42
C SER A 73 -2.42 17.57 3.37
N ALA A 74 -3.75 17.60 3.28
CA ALA A 74 -4.66 16.93 4.22
C ALA A 74 -4.90 15.44 3.89
N GLY A 75 -3.91 14.69 3.41
CA GLY A 75 -4.17 13.29 3.10
C GLY A 75 -2.97 12.40 2.86
N HIS A 76 -2.95 11.77 1.69
CA HIS A 76 -2.01 10.72 1.32
C HIS A 76 -1.91 10.66 -0.21
N SER A 77 -0.94 9.91 -0.72
CA SER A 77 -0.89 9.52 -2.13
C SER A 77 -0.37 8.11 -2.23
N VAL A 78 -1.17 7.25 -2.88
CA VAL A 78 -0.80 5.88 -3.21
C VAL A 78 -1.05 5.70 -4.70
N ALA A 79 -0.07 5.13 -5.39
CA ALA A 79 -0.13 4.83 -6.82
C ALA A 79 0.59 3.51 -7.08
N TRP A 80 0.04 2.73 -8.00
CA TRP A 80 0.57 1.45 -8.42
C TRP A 80 0.12 1.17 -9.85
N ASP A 81 0.82 0.23 -10.48
CA ASP A 81 0.46 -0.34 -11.76
C ASP A 81 0.49 -1.88 -11.67
N ASN A 82 -0.30 -2.54 -12.51
CA ASN A 82 -0.32 -3.99 -12.69
C ASN A 82 -0.93 -4.30 -14.06
N ASP A 83 -0.51 -5.41 -14.66
CA ASP A 83 -0.90 -5.84 -16.01
C ASP A 83 -1.12 -7.35 -16.03
N GLY A 84 -1.97 -7.82 -15.10
CA GLY A 84 -2.40 -9.20 -15.02
C GLY A 84 -3.58 -9.48 -15.93
N ASN A 85 -4.19 -10.65 -15.75
CA ASN A 85 -5.50 -10.91 -16.35
C ASN A 85 -6.63 -10.20 -15.56
N PRO A 86 -7.86 -10.12 -16.09
CA PRO A 86 -8.95 -9.39 -15.44
C PRO A 86 -9.27 -9.82 -14.00
N PHE A 87 -9.06 -11.09 -13.65
CA PHE A 87 -9.23 -11.58 -12.28
C PHE A 87 -8.09 -11.11 -11.36
N GLU A 88 -6.85 -11.19 -11.85
CA GLU A 88 -5.66 -10.73 -11.11
C GLU A 88 -5.70 -9.23 -10.87
N ASP A 89 -6.07 -8.44 -11.89
CA ASP A 89 -6.15 -6.99 -11.78
C ASP A 89 -7.22 -6.55 -10.79
N ASP A 90 -8.40 -7.18 -10.81
CA ASP A 90 -9.47 -6.92 -9.84
C ASP A 90 -9.06 -7.35 -8.43
N LEU A 91 -8.33 -8.47 -8.30
CA LEU A 91 -7.80 -8.91 -7.02
C LEU A 91 -6.78 -7.91 -6.45
N ILE A 92 -5.78 -7.52 -7.23
CA ILE A 92 -4.76 -6.54 -6.84
C ILE A 92 -5.41 -5.20 -6.53
N GLY A 93 -6.28 -4.69 -7.41
CA GLY A 93 -6.98 -3.43 -7.20
C GLY A 93 -7.78 -3.44 -5.89
N THR A 94 -8.51 -4.52 -5.62
CA THR A 94 -9.28 -4.65 -4.37
C THR A 94 -8.38 -4.72 -3.14
N ILE A 95 -7.22 -5.40 -3.22
CA ILE A 95 -6.24 -5.46 -2.14
C ILE A 95 -5.62 -4.09 -1.90
N MET A 96 -5.23 -3.36 -2.95
CA MET A 96 -4.64 -2.03 -2.87
C MET A 96 -5.63 -1.01 -2.30
N GLU A 97 -6.88 -1.02 -2.75
CA GLU A 97 -7.94 -0.20 -2.17
C GLU A 97 -8.11 -0.47 -0.68
N GLN A 98 -8.14 -1.75 -0.28
CA GLN A 98 -8.26 -2.10 1.13
C GLN A 98 -7.03 -1.69 1.94
N MET A 99 -5.82 -1.85 1.40
CA MET A 99 -4.58 -1.41 2.02
C MET A 99 -4.62 0.10 2.29
N VAL A 100 -5.01 0.91 1.32
CA VAL A 100 -5.15 2.38 1.46
C VAL A 100 -6.09 2.75 2.61
N GLN A 101 -7.21 2.03 2.76
CA GLN A 101 -8.17 2.23 3.86
C GLN A 101 -7.65 1.76 5.22
N SER A 102 -6.58 0.94 5.23
CA SER A 102 -6.05 0.26 6.42
C SER A 102 -4.74 0.84 6.92
N LEU A 103 -4.14 1.78 6.18
CA LEU A 103 -2.87 2.44 6.49
C LEU A 103 -3.01 3.62 7.46
N GLY A 104 -4.19 3.84 8.07
CA GLY A 104 -4.36 4.94 9.02
C GLY A 104 -4.30 6.33 8.40
N PHE A 105 -4.45 6.45 7.08
CA PHE A 105 -4.49 7.73 6.37
C PHE A 105 -5.71 8.57 6.78
N THR A 106 -5.65 9.85 6.41
CA THR A 106 -6.78 10.78 6.42
C THR A 106 -7.03 11.29 5.00
N GLY A 107 -8.16 11.94 4.77
CA GLY A 107 -8.51 12.55 3.48
C GLY A 107 -9.86 12.07 2.96
N GLY A 108 -10.44 12.82 2.01
CA GLY A 108 -11.82 12.61 1.57
C GLY A 108 -12.13 11.26 0.90
N SER A 109 -11.12 10.49 0.47
CA SER A 109 -11.27 9.13 -0.05
C SER A 109 -11.19 8.04 1.03
N ILE A 110 -10.87 8.39 2.28
CA ILE A 110 -10.76 7.44 3.39
C ILE A 110 -12.09 7.34 4.13
N ILE A 111 -12.61 6.12 4.27
CA ILE A 111 -13.89 5.84 4.93
C ILE A 111 -13.75 5.92 6.46
N ARG A 112 -12.64 5.38 6.98
CA ARG A 112 -12.32 5.36 8.42
C ARG A 112 -11.01 6.08 8.65
N GLU A 113 -11.06 7.41 8.70
CA GLU A 113 -9.87 8.23 8.90
C GLU A 113 -9.10 7.81 10.16
N GLY A 114 -7.78 7.67 10.03
CA GLY A 114 -6.91 7.26 11.14
C GLY A 114 -6.99 5.78 11.52
N TYR A 115 -7.86 4.98 10.88
CA TYR A 115 -7.92 3.55 11.13
C TYR A 115 -6.70 2.83 10.57
N LEU A 116 -5.87 2.34 11.48
CA LEU A 116 -4.72 1.49 11.18
C LEU A 116 -5.06 0.06 11.58
N ILE A 117 -5.03 -0.85 10.62
CA ILE A 117 -5.34 -2.27 10.85
C ILE A 117 -4.31 -2.93 11.78
N ASP A 118 -4.74 -3.95 12.54
CA ASP A 118 -3.82 -4.85 13.22
C ASP A 118 -3.22 -5.84 12.21
N LEU A 119 -1.92 -6.11 12.30
CA LEU A 119 -1.25 -7.06 11.41
C LEU A 119 -1.89 -8.46 11.48
N ALA A 120 -2.42 -8.84 12.65
CA ALA A 120 -3.08 -10.13 12.85
C ALA A 120 -4.40 -10.27 12.06
N ASP A 121 -5.01 -9.16 11.64
CA ASP A 121 -6.29 -9.14 10.93
C ASP A 121 -6.13 -9.17 9.40
N ILE A 122 -4.92 -8.92 8.88
CA ILE A 122 -4.66 -8.80 7.43
C ILE A 122 -4.95 -10.12 6.71
N ASP A 123 -4.50 -11.26 7.23
CA ASP A 123 -4.70 -12.56 6.59
C ASP A 123 -6.18 -12.87 6.35
N GLN A 124 -7.01 -12.64 7.37
CA GLN A 124 -8.46 -12.84 7.30
C GLN A 124 -9.08 -11.91 6.25
N GLN A 125 -8.67 -10.65 6.22
CA GLN A 125 -9.16 -9.67 5.26
C GLN A 125 -8.77 -10.03 3.81
N ILE A 126 -7.55 -10.51 3.59
CA ILE A 126 -7.10 -10.99 2.27
C ILE A 126 -7.89 -12.22 1.84
N ALA A 127 -8.19 -13.15 2.75
CA ALA A 127 -9.02 -14.31 2.45
C ALA A 127 -10.44 -13.91 2.01
N GLU A 128 -11.05 -12.93 2.69
CA GLU A 128 -12.36 -12.39 2.32
C GLU A 128 -12.35 -11.69 0.96
N ILE A 129 -11.31 -10.90 0.68
CA ILE A 129 -11.13 -10.27 -0.64
C ILE A 129 -11.02 -11.32 -1.73
N ARG A 130 -10.17 -12.34 -1.54
CA ARG A 130 -9.99 -13.43 -2.51
C ARG A 130 -11.31 -14.15 -2.80
N ALA A 131 -12.08 -14.48 -1.77
CA ALA A 131 -13.39 -15.12 -1.93
C ALA A 131 -14.39 -14.22 -2.69
N ARG A 132 -14.43 -12.93 -2.36
CA ARG A 132 -15.32 -11.96 -3.03
C ARG A 132 -14.96 -11.75 -4.49
N VAL A 133 -13.67 -11.64 -4.81
CA VAL A 133 -13.19 -11.48 -6.19
C VAL A 133 -13.48 -12.76 -6.98
N ALA A 134 -13.13 -13.94 -6.45
CA ALA A 134 -13.41 -15.22 -7.09
C ALA A 134 -14.89 -15.39 -7.45
N ALA A 135 -15.78 -15.04 -6.51
CA ALA A 135 -17.22 -15.05 -6.76
C ALA A 135 -17.68 -14.10 -7.89
N ARG A 136 -17.04 -12.93 -8.06
CA ARG A 136 -17.35 -11.99 -9.16
C ARG A 136 -16.91 -12.53 -10.52
N HIS A 137 -15.82 -13.29 -10.57
CA HIS A 137 -15.24 -13.84 -11.79
C HIS A 137 -15.68 -15.29 -12.09
N ASN A 138 -16.51 -15.89 -11.23
CA ASN A 138 -16.96 -17.29 -11.32
C ASN A 138 -15.82 -18.32 -11.33
N VAL A 139 -14.83 -18.12 -10.45
CA VAL A 139 -13.66 -19.00 -10.25
C VAL A 139 -13.67 -19.63 -8.87
#